data_AF-A0A952J1A6-F1
#
_entry.id   AF-A0A952J1A6-F1
#
_cell.length_a   1.000
_cell.length_b   1.000
_cell.length_c   1.000
_cell.angle_alpha   90.00
_cell.angle_beta   90.00
_cell.angle_gamma   90.00
#
_symmetry.space_group_name_H-M   'P 1'
#
loop_
_entity.id
_entity.type
_entity.pdbx_description
1 polymer ?
#
loop_
_entity_poly.entity_id
_entity_poly.type
_entity_poly.pdbx_seq_one_letter_code
_entity_poly.pdbx_strand_id
1 'polypeptide(L)'
;MIGIIARHECILLLRSMQTWLIAAIVSAVFGCLFAFQLDAFLSAQDQLSRSDHPVGLSGFMAVRYMEPLSLLFSIIAPLFAMRSFSSEFRQETFVLWQSAPVSGITLVTGKFFGLMMVLSALAILASSLLLLMRIFVPIDAPLISSALLGLLLCTAMSTACGLYFSSLTKQALVAVTGSLALIILLWMLGSVSSQSMSIEWAQSLSVANHLRGFFQGYIKSNDIAYFLLLTGLFLSLTIVQIDSLRYRSHKS
;
A
#
# COMPACT_ATOMS: atom_id res chain seq x y z
N MET A 1 4.61 -14.91 -20.01
CA MET A 1 5.27 -13.61 -20.21
C MET A 1 5.10 -12.68 -19.00
N ILE A 2 3.89 -12.48 -18.47
CA ILE A 2 3.63 -11.65 -17.26
C ILE A 2 4.57 -11.98 -16.10
N GLY A 3 4.70 -13.27 -15.73
CA GLY A 3 5.57 -13.69 -14.62
C GLY A 3 7.07 -13.45 -14.85
N ILE A 4 7.53 -13.38 -16.10
CA ILE A 4 8.94 -13.09 -16.42
C ILE A 4 9.21 -11.61 -16.15
N ILE A 5 8.31 -10.73 -16.59
CA ILE A 5 8.38 -9.29 -16.34
C ILE A 5 8.31 -9.01 -14.84
N ALA A 6 7.37 -9.64 -14.13
CA ALA A 6 7.23 -9.49 -12.68
C ALA A 6 8.49 -9.93 -11.92
N ARG A 7 9.07 -11.08 -12.30
CA ARG A 7 10.31 -11.59 -11.69
C ARG A 7 11.49 -10.66 -11.99
N HIS A 8 11.60 -10.18 -13.22
CA HIS A 8 12.66 -9.25 -13.61
C HIS A 8 12.59 -7.95 -12.82
N GLU A 9 11.40 -7.35 -12.70
CA GLU A 9 11.18 -6.13 -11.93
C GLU A 9 11.49 -6.34 -10.44
N CYS A 10 11.05 -7.46 -9.87
CA CYS A 10 11.32 -7.84 -8.49
C CYS A 10 12.84 -7.96 -8.22
N ILE A 11 13.57 -8.65 -9.11
CA ILE A 11 15.03 -8.80 -8.98
C ILE A 11 15.75 -7.46 -9.14
N LEU A 12 15.32 -6.60 -10.07
CA LEU A 12 15.87 -5.25 -10.23
C LEU A 12 15.71 -4.42 -8.96
N LEU A 13 14.51 -4.44 -8.37
CA LEU A 13 14.23 -3.74 -7.11
C LEU A 13 15.07 -4.31 -5.97
N LEU A 14 15.17 -5.64 -5.84
CA LEU A 14 15.96 -6.29 -4.78
C LEU A 14 17.47 -6.11 -4.96
N ARG A 15 17.97 -5.85 -6.17
CA ARG A 15 19.39 -5.53 -6.41
C ARG A 15 19.73 -4.07 -6.14
N SER A 16 18.74 -3.18 -6.09
CA SER A 16 18.96 -1.76 -5.84
C SER A 16 19.30 -1.51 -4.37
N MET A 17 20.45 -0.86 -4.13
CA MET A 17 20.88 -0.40 -2.80
C MET A 17 19.81 0.44 -2.09
N GLN A 18 19.05 1.22 -2.86
CA GLN A 18 18.00 2.09 -2.33
C GLN A 18 16.85 1.31 -1.72
N THR A 19 16.50 0.14 -2.28
CA THR A 19 15.45 -0.73 -1.74
C THR A 19 15.82 -1.26 -0.37
N TRP A 20 17.08 -1.69 -0.20
CA TRP A 20 17.60 -2.15 1.09
C TRP A 20 17.69 -1.03 2.11
N LEU A 21 18.10 0.17 1.69
CA LEU A 21 18.14 1.34 2.57
C LEU A 21 16.74 1.71 3.05
N ILE A 22 15.76 1.77 2.14
CA ILE A 22 14.36 2.02 2.50
C ILE A 22 13.84 0.90 3.41
N ALA A 23 14.09 -0.36 3.09
CA ALA A 23 13.68 -1.50 3.92
C ALA A 23 14.26 -1.41 5.34
N ALA A 24 15.53 -1.02 5.47
CA ALA A 24 16.19 -0.83 6.77
C ALA A 24 15.56 0.31 7.58
N ILE A 25 15.34 1.48 6.95
CA ILE A 25 14.66 2.61 7.60
C ILE A 25 13.26 2.21 8.04
N VAL A 26 12.50 1.59 7.15
CA VAL A 26 11.13 1.16 7.39
C VAL A 26 11.07 0.16 8.54
N SER A 27 11.96 -0.84 8.54
CA SER A 27 12.09 -1.81 9.63
C SER A 27 12.47 -1.15 10.97
N ALA A 28 13.39 -0.18 10.95
CA ALA A 28 13.78 0.56 12.15
C ALA A 28 12.63 1.42 12.70
N VAL A 29 11.90 2.13 11.83
CA VAL A 29 10.71 2.89 12.21
C VAL A 29 9.65 1.97 12.82
N PHE A 30 9.44 0.79 12.25
CA PHE A 30 8.47 -0.18 12.78
C PHE A 30 8.88 -0.78 14.12
N GLY A 31 10.16 -1.15 14.28
CA GLY A 31 10.68 -1.59 15.56
C GLY A 31 10.52 -0.53 16.64
N CYS A 32 10.78 0.73 16.29
CA CYS A 32 10.61 1.86 17.20
C CYS A 32 9.13 2.12 17.56
N LEU A 33 8.23 2.13 16.57
CA LEU A 33 6.78 2.24 16.81
C LEU A 33 6.25 1.10 17.67
N PHE A 34 6.71 -0.13 17.42
CA PHE A 34 6.34 -1.29 18.22
C PHE A 34 6.77 -1.11 19.68
N ALA A 35 8.02 -0.69 19.91
CA ALA A 35 8.54 -0.43 21.26
C ALA A 35 7.73 0.67 21.98
N PHE A 36 7.42 1.78 21.29
CA PHE A 36 6.58 2.84 21.85
C PHE A 36 5.17 2.36 22.20
N GLN A 37 4.56 1.51 21.36
CA GLN A 37 3.23 0.98 21.65
C GLN A 37 3.24 -0.06 22.78
N LEU A 38 4.32 -0.81 22.90
CA LEU A 38 4.52 -1.75 24.00
C LEU A 38 4.64 -1.00 25.33
N ASP A 39 5.46 0.05 25.37
CA ASP A 39 5.60 0.90 26.56
C ASP A 39 4.27 1.60 26.93
N ALA A 40 3.54 2.07 25.92
CA ALA A 40 2.21 2.65 26.12
C ALA A 40 1.18 1.63 26.63
N PHE A 41 1.29 0.36 26.26
CA PHE A 41 0.44 -0.70 26.81
C PHE A 41 0.80 -1.00 28.27
N LEU A 42 2.10 -1.16 28.58
CA LEU A 42 2.57 -1.47 29.92
C LEU A 42 2.18 -0.37 30.92
N SER A 43 2.31 0.90 30.53
CA SER A 43 1.89 2.04 31.36
C SER A 43 0.37 2.15 31.54
N ALA A 44 -0.42 1.70 30.56
CA ALA A 44 -1.88 1.71 30.63
C ALA A 44 -2.47 0.44 31.29
N GLN A 45 -1.68 -0.60 31.52
CA GLN A 45 -2.16 -1.93 31.97
C GLN A 45 -2.93 -1.87 33.30
N ASP A 46 -2.48 -1.05 34.25
CA ASP A 46 -3.15 -0.87 35.55
C ASP A 46 -4.51 -0.17 35.43
N GLN A 47 -4.70 0.65 34.40
CA GLN A 47 -5.98 1.32 34.12
C GLN A 47 -6.92 0.41 33.31
N LEU A 48 -6.37 -0.32 32.33
CA LEU A 48 -7.12 -1.23 31.47
C LEU A 48 -7.64 -2.46 32.23
N SER A 49 -6.88 -2.96 33.21
CA SER A 49 -7.33 -4.06 34.08
C SER A 49 -8.50 -3.68 35.01
N ARG A 50 -8.71 -2.38 35.26
CA ARG A 50 -9.83 -1.84 36.04
C ARG A 50 -11.04 -1.46 35.18
N SER A 51 -10.95 -1.60 33.86
CA SER A 51 -12.05 -1.32 32.93
C SER A 51 -12.97 -2.52 32.78
N ASP A 52 -14.26 -2.29 32.55
CA ASP A 52 -15.29 -3.35 32.40
C ASP A 52 -14.98 -4.33 31.26
N HIS A 53 -14.16 -3.94 30.28
CA HIS A 53 -13.77 -4.74 29.12
C HIS A 53 -12.25 -4.65 28.91
N PRO A 54 -11.44 -5.46 29.64
CA PRO A 54 -9.99 -5.41 29.52
C PRO A 54 -9.58 -5.83 28.10
N VAL A 55 -9.18 -4.86 27.29
CA VAL A 55 -8.61 -5.13 25.96
C VAL A 55 -7.30 -5.87 26.12
N GLY A 56 -7.22 -7.06 25.53
CA GLY A 56 -5.98 -7.83 25.47
C GLY A 56 -4.90 -7.07 24.71
N LEU A 57 -3.64 -7.44 24.96
CA LEU A 57 -2.46 -6.92 24.25
C LEU A 57 -2.63 -7.02 22.72
N SER A 58 -3.26 -8.10 22.24
CA SER A 58 -3.57 -8.33 20.83
C SER A 58 -4.44 -7.21 20.24
N GLY A 59 -5.57 -6.90 20.89
CA GLY A 59 -6.50 -5.87 20.44
C GLY A 59 -5.91 -4.46 20.53
N PHE A 60 -5.20 -4.16 21.63
CA PHE A 60 -4.56 -2.87 21.82
C PHE A 60 -3.47 -2.62 20.77
N MET A 61 -2.59 -3.60 20.53
CA MET A 61 -1.54 -3.47 19.55
C MET A 61 -2.06 -3.54 18.11
N ALA A 62 -3.05 -4.38 17.80
CA ALA A 62 -3.55 -4.52 16.43
C ALA A 62 -3.99 -3.17 15.86
N VAL A 63 -4.82 -2.41 16.57
CA VAL A 63 -5.29 -1.11 16.09
C VAL A 63 -4.16 -0.08 16.10
N ARG A 64 -3.45 0.06 17.23
CA ARG A 64 -2.50 1.17 17.45
C ARG A 64 -1.18 1.00 16.70
N TYR A 65 -0.80 -0.23 16.36
CA TYR A 65 0.38 -0.52 15.54
C TYR A 65 0.04 -0.61 14.06
N MET A 66 -1.06 -1.26 13.65
CA MET A 66 -1.35 -1.47 12.22
C MET A 66 -1.88 -0.23 11.50
N GLU A 67 -2.58 0.67 12.18
CA GLU A 67 -3.06 1.91 11.55
C GLU A 67 -1.90 2.80 11.06
N PRO A 68 -0.90 3.16 11.89
CA PRO A 68 0.28 3.87 11.40
C PRO A 68 1.06 3.11 10.32
N LEU A 69 1.12 1.78 10.40
CA LEU A 69 1.76 0.95 9.37
C LEU A 69 1.09 1.14 8.01
N SER A 70 -0.23 1.06 7.96
CA SER A 70 -0.97 1.20 6.69
C SER A 70 -0.77 2.58 6.06
N LEU A 71 -0.73 3.65 6.86
CA LEU A 71 -0.39 5.01 6.42
C LEU A 71 1.01 5.07 5.80
N LEU A 72 2.02 4.55 6.51
CA LEU A 72 3.41 4.56 6.03
C LEU A 72 3.54 3.76 4.73
N PHE A 73 2.93 2.59 4.66
CA PHE A 73 2.92 1.77 3.45
C PHE A 73 2.19 2.46 2.28
N SER A 74 1.14 3.22 2.56
CA SER A 74 0.43 4.02 1.55
C SER A 74 1.30 5.15 0.98
N ILE A 75 2.30 5.63 1.74
CA ILE A 75 3.31 6.62 1.27
C ILE A 75 4.47 5.94 0.53
N ILE A 76 4.92 4.78 1.02
CA ILE A 76 6.06 4.05 0.45
C ILE A 76 5.69 3.40 -0.89
N ALA A 77 4.46 2.90 -1.03
CA ALA A 77 4.02 2.21 -2.25
C ALA A 77 4.16 3.08 -3.52
N PRO A 78 3.69 4.35 -3.54
CA PRO A 78 3.91 5.26 -4.67
C PRO A 78 5.38 5.61 -4.92
N LEU A 79 6.21 5.68 -3.86
CA LEU A 79 7.64 5.95 -3.98
C LEU A 79 8.36 4.84 -4.78
N PHE A 80 8.00 3.58 -4.54
CA PHE A 80 8.49 2.45 -5.33
C PHE A 80 7.87 2.42 -6.73
N ALA A 81 6.55 2.60 -6.84
CA ALA A 81 5.84 2.54 -8.10
C ALA A 81 6.28 3.62 -9.10
N MET A 82 6.63 4.81 -8.61
CA MET A 82 6.98 5.93 -9.48
C MET A 82 8.18 5.65 -10.37
N ARG A 83 9.16 4.89 -9.91
CA ARG A 83 10.36 4.63 -10.71
C ARG A 83 10.12 3.63 -11.83
N SER A 84 9.03 2.85 -11.79
CA SER A 84 8.84 1.76 -12.75
C SER A 84 8.68 2.26 -14.19
N PHE A 85 7.92 3.35 -14.43
CA PHE A 85 7.71 3.92 -15.77
C PHE A 85 8.49 5.21 -16.00
N SER A 86 8.52 6.14 -15.02
CA SER A 86 9.22 7.42 -15.18
C SER A 86 10.71 7.28 -15.48
N SER A 87 11.36 6.22 -14.95
CA SER A 87 12.78 5.96 -15.25
C SER A 87 12.98 5.46 -16.69
N GLU A 88 12.09 4.58 -17.17
CA GLU A 88 12.11 4.04 -18.53
C GLU A 88 11.82 5.11 -19.58
N PHE A 89 10.91 6.04 -19.29
CA PHE A 89 10.66 7.20 -20.14
C PHE A 89 11.85 8.17 -20.19
N ARG A 90 12.57 8.32 -19.07
CA ARG A 90 13.75 9.19 -18.99
C ARG A 90 14.97 8.58 -19.68
N GLN A 91 15.09 7.25 -19.68
CA GLN A 91 16.19 6.50 -20.30
C GLN A 91 15.90 6.11 -21.76
N GLU A 92 14.78 6.58 -22.33
CA GLU A 92 14.30 6.24 -23.69
C GLU A 92 14.16 4.74 -23.99
N THR A 93 14.30 3.88 -22.97
CA THR A 93 14.16 2.42 -23.08
C THR A 93 12.71 2.03 -23.40
N PHE A 94 11.75 2.93 -23.15
CA PHE A 94 10.35 2.74 -23.53
C PHE A 94 10.17 2.47 -25.04
N VAL A 95 11.03 3.02 -25.90
CA VAL A 95 10.98 2.81 -27.37
C VAL A 95 11.27 1.35 -27.74
N LEU A 96 12.11 0.67 -26.97
CA LEU A 96 12.41 -0.76 -27.15
C LEU A 96 11.19 -1.63 -26.80
N TRP A 97 10.47 -1.30 -25.73
CA TRP A 97 9.24 -1.98 -25.36
C TRP A 97 8.10 -1.72 -26.34
N GLN A 98 8.04 -0.53 -26.90
CA GLN A 98 7.06 -0.15 -27.92
C GLN A 98 7.24 -0.94 -29.22
N SER A 99 8.48 -1.31 -29.54
CA SER A 99 8.83 -2.15 -30.70
C SER A 99 8.64 -3.65 -30.44
N ALA A 100 8.54 -4.06 -29.16
CA ALA A 100 8.29 -5.44 -28.79
C ALA A 100 6.79 -5.81 -28.94
N PRO A 101 6.46 -7.06 -29.33
CA PRO A 101 5.08 -7.54 -29.45
C PRO A 101 4.46 -7.87 -28.08
N VAL A 102 4.63 -6.99 -27.09
CA VAL A 102 4.08 -7.16 -25.74
C VAL A 102 2.83 -6.28 -25.59
N SER A 103 1.73 -6.86 -25.13
CA SER A 103 0.50 -6.11 -24.84
C SER A 103 0.70 -5.19 -23.62
N GLY A 104 0.15 -3.97 -23.67
CA GLY A 104 0.19 -3.01 -22.56
C GLY A 104 -0.35 -3.58 -21.26
N ILE A 105 -1.38 -4.43 -21.34
CA ILE A 105 -1.95 -5.16 -20.19
C ILE A 105 -0.90 -6.06 -19.52
N THR A 106 -0.14 -6.82 -20.31
CA THR A 106 0.90 -7.73 -19.81
C THR A 106 2.03 -6.98 -19.10
N LEU A 107 2.38 -5.80 -19.63
CA LEU A 107 3.44 -4.97 -19.09
C LEU A 107 3.02 -4.32 -17.75
N VAL A 108 1.85 -3.69 -17.71
CA VAL A 108 1.33 -3.04 -16.49
C VAL A 108 1.10 -4.05 -15.37
N THR A 109 0.44 -5.17 -15.67
CA THR A 109 0.18 -6.21 -14.68
C THR A 109 1.48 -6.85 -14.17
N GLY A 110 2.45 -7.10 -15.06
CA GLY A 110 3.77 -7.59 -14.67
C GLY A 110 4.50 -6.66 -13.70
N LYS A 111 4.55 -5.36 -14.00
CA LYS A 111 5.17 -4.36 -13.11
C LYS A 111 4.44 -4.23 -11.77
N PHE A 112 3.11 -4.25 -11.79
CA PHE A 112 2.30 -4.24 -10.57
C PHE A 112 2.61 -5.43 -9.66
N PHE A 113 2.62 -6.66 -10.20
CA PHE A 113 2.94 -7.86 -9.42
C PHE A 113 4.39 -7.85 -8.91
N GLY A 114 5.35 -7.35 -9.69
CA GLY A 114 6.74 -7.21 -9.25
C GLY A 114 6.88 -6.27 -8.04
N LEU A 115 6.22 -5.12 -8.08
CA LEU A 115 6.17 -4.17 -6.96
C LEU A 115 5.44 -4.75 -5.74
N MET A 116 4.31 -5.42 -5.97
CA MET A 116 3.53 -6.06 -4.91
C MET A 116 4.30 -7.17 -4.21
N MET A 117 5.14 -7.94 -4.91
CA MET A 117 5.99 -8.95 -4.27
C MET A 117 6.97 -8.34 -3.28
N VAL A 118 7.63 -7.23 -3.64
CA VAL A 118 8.58 -6.55 -2.76
C VAL A 118 7.85 -5.90 -1.57
N LEU A 119 6.75 -5.19 -1.84
CA LEU A 119 5.98 -4.51 -0.80
C LEU A 119 5.30 -5.50 0.16
N SER A 120 4.78 -6.62 -0.34
CA SER A 120 4.20 -7.67 0.51
C SER A 120 5.26 -8.36 1.37
N ALA A 121 6.46 -8.60 0.84
CA ALA A 121 7.57 -9.12 1.65
C ALA A 121 7.94 -8.16 2.79
N LEU A 122 8.00 -6.85 2.53
CA LEU A 122 8.22 -5.84 3.56
C LEU A 122 7.08 -5.78 4.58
N ALA A 123 5.83 -5.90 4.12
CA ALA A 123 4.65 -5.93 4.99
C ALA A 123 4.64 -7.14 5.93
N ILE A 124 5.00 -8.33 5.41
CA ILE A 124 5.13 -9.54 6.19
C ILE A 124 6.25 -9.39 7.22
N LEU A 125 7.39 -8.83 6.82
CA LEU A 125 8.50 -8.54 7.74
C LEU A 125 8.07 -7.58 8.85
N ALA A 126 7.32 -6.52 8.53
CA ALA A 126 6.79 -5.58 9.51
C ALA A 126 5.80 -6.23 10.50
N SER A 127 4.94 -7.12 9.99
CA SER A 127 3.98 -7.85 10.81
C SER A 127 4.60 -9.02 11.58
N SER A 128 5.82 -9.45 11.25
CA SER A 128 6.51 -10.54 11.95
C SER A 128 6.76 -10.22 13.43
N LEU A 129 6.93 -8.94 13.78
CA LEU A 129 7.09 -8.48 15.16
C LEU A 129 5.86 -8.79 16.03
N LEU A 130 4.65 -8.62 15.47
CA LEU A 130 3.42 -9.02 16.14
C LEU A 130 3.27 -10.55 16.23
N LEU A 131 3.71 -11.28 15.20
CA LEU A 131 3.69 -12.74 15.22
C LEU A 131 4.65 -13.31 16.28
N LEU A 132 5.80 -12.66 16.52
CA LEU A 132 6.74 -13.02 17.58
C LEU A 132 6.12 -12.89 18.97
N MET A 133 5.21 -11.95 19.20
CA MET A 133 4.50 -11.84 20.48
C MET A 133 3.62 -13.06 20.80
N ARG A 134 3.25 -13.87 19.80
CA ARG A 134 2.45 -15.09 20.01
C ARG A 134 3.17 -16.10 20.91
N ILE A 135 4.50 -15.98 21.03
CA ILE A 135 5.32 -16.81 21.92
C ILE A 135 5.06 -16.47 23.40
N PHE A 136 4.74 -15.20 23.70
CA PHE A 136 4.63 -14.69 25.05
C PHE A 136 3.17 -14.52 25.51
N VAL A 137 2.23 -14.27 24.60
CA VAL A 137 0.83 -13.98 24.91
C VAL A 137 -0.09 -14.73 23.91
N PRO A 138 -1.25 -15.26 24.35
CA PRO A 138 -2.26 -15.76 23.43
C PRO A 138 -2.75 -14.63 22.53
N ILE A 139 -2.44 -14.73 21.25
CA ILE A 139 -2.81 -13.75 20.24
C ILE A 139 -3.93 -14.30 19.38
N ASP A 140 -4.91 -13.44 19.12
CA ASP A 140 -5.98 -13.68 18.16
C ASP A 140 -5.42 -13.71 16.73
N ALA A 141 -5.06 -14.90 16.26
CA ALA A 141 -4.58 -15.10 14.89
C ALA A 141 -5.53 -14.55 13.80
N PRO A 142 -6.87 -14.63 13.93
CA PRO A 142 -7.81 -14.04 12.97
C PRO A 142 -7.73 -12.50 12.90
N LEU A 143 -7.46 -11.85 14.03
CA LEU A 143 -7.31 -10.39 14.10
C LEU A 143 -6.09 -9.94 13.29
N ILE A 144 -4.93 -10.58 13.52
CA ILE A 144 -3.70 -10.25 12.79
C ILE A 144 -3.84 -10.54 11.30
N SER A 145 -4.44 -11.67 10.92
CA SER A 145 -4.60 -12.00 9.51
C SER A 145 -5.52 -11.00 8.79
N SER A 146 -6.60 -10.57 9.43
CA SER A 146 -7.49 -9.54 8.89
C SER A 146 -6.79 -8.18 8.74
N ALA A 147 -6.00 -7.76 9.74
CA ALA A 147 -5.22 -6.53 9.69
C ALA A 147 -4.16 -6.56 8.59
N LEU A 148 -3.46 -7.70 8.44
CA LEU A 148 -2.46 -7.90 7.38
C LEU A 148 -3.11 -7.90 6.00
N LEU A 149 -4.30 -8.49 5.85
CA LEU A 149 -5.06 -8.45 4.60
C LEU A 149 -5.46 -7.01 4.25
N GLY A 150 -5.97 -6.24 5.21
CA GLY A 150 -6.30 -4.83 5.01
C GLY A 150 -5.08 -4.00 4.59
N LEU A 151 -3.92 -4.25 5.21
CA LEU A 151 -2.66 -3.60 4.84
C LEU A 151 -2.19 -3.98 3.43
N LEU A 152 -2.33 -5.24 3.02
CA LEU A 152 -2.01 -5.70 1.66
C LEU A 152 -2.95 -5.10 0.61
N LEU A 153 -4.24 -4.96 0.91
CA LEU A 153 -5.20 -4.30 0.01
C LEU A 153 -4.92 -2.80 -0.13
N CYS A 154 -4.60 -2.13 0.97
CA CYS A 154 -4.24 -0.71 0.95
C CYS A 154 -2.93 -0.45 0.19
N THR A 155 -1.93 -1.33 0.35
CA THR A 155 -0.69 -1.25 -0.42
C THR A 155 -0.96 -1.46 -1.91
N ALA A 156 -1.74 -2.46 -2.29
CA ALA A 156 -2.14 -2.70 -3.68
C ALA A 156 -2.78 -1.47 -4.33
N MET A 157 -3.75 -0.87 -3.67
CA MET A 157 -4.43 0.35 -4.12
C MET A 157 -3.43 1.50 -4.29
N SER A 158 -2.55 1.72 -3.31
CA SER A 158 -1.57 2.80 -3.32
C SER A 158 -0.51 2.59 -4.42
N THR A 159 -0.10 1.35 -4.66
CA THR A 159 0.83 0.98 -5.76
C THR A 159 0.19 1.21 -7.13
N ALA A 160 -1.07 0.83 -7.31
CA ALA A 160 -1.79 1.07 -8.56
C ALA A 160 -1.94 2.58 -8.84
N CYS A 161 -2.27 3.38 -7.82
CA CYS A 161 -2.29 4.84 -7.92
C CYS A 161 -0.91 5.40 -8.32
N GLY A 162 0.16 4.95 -7.67
CA GLY A 162 1.53 5.36 -8.00
C GLY A 162 1.96 5.00 -9.43
N LEU A 163 1.56 3.82 -9.92
CA LEU A 163 1.81 3.40 -11.31
C LEU A 163 1.08 4.30 -12.31
N TYR A 164 -0.16 4.66 -12.04
CA TYR A 164 -0.94 5.56 -12.89
C TYR A 164 -0.24 6.92 -13.04
N PHE A 165 0.10 7.59 -11.93
CA PHE A 165 0.82 8.86 -12.01
C PHE A 165 2.21 8.74 -12.66
N SER A 166 2.89 7.60 -12.45
CA SER A 166 4.18 7.34 -13.11
C SER A 166 4.05 7.28 -14.64
N SER A 167 2.92 6.78 -15.15
CA SER A 167 2.64 6.73 -16.59
C SER A 167 2.35 8.10 -17.21
N LEU A 168 1.95 9.09 -16.40
CA LEU A 168 1.61 10.44 -16.87
C LEU A 168 2.83 11.37 -17.00
N THR A 169 3.94 11.07 -16.30
CA THR A 169 5.04 12.03 -16.15
C THR A 169 6.41 11.38 -16.37
N LYS A 170 7.32 12.12 -17.04
CA LYS A 170 8.72 11.71 -17.18
C LYS A 170 9.56 12.01 -15.94
N GLN A 171 9.10 12.91 -15.07
CA GLN A 171 9.86 13.40 -13.93
C GLN A 171 9.52 12.65 -12.65
N ALA A 172 10.54 11.99 -12.08
CA ALA A 172 10.59 11.23 -10.81
C ALA A 172 10.13 11.99 -9.54
N LEU A 173 9.79 13.28 -9.61
CA LEU A 173 9.22 14.03 -8.47
C LEU A 173 7.71 14.27 -8.62
N VAL A 174 7.24 14.50 -9.86
CA VAL A 174 5.87 14.95 -10.14
C VAL A 174 4.84 13.83 -9.95
N ALA A 175 5.11 12.58 -10.36
CA ALA A 175 4.19 11.47 -10.05
C ALA A 175 4.10 11.15 -8.57
N VAL A 176 5.18 11.21 -7.79
CA VAL A 176 5.15 10.93 -6.35
C VAL A 176 4.30 11.99 -5.67
N THR A 177 4.54 13.26 -5.97
CA THR A 177 3.72 14.34 -5.39
C THR A 177 2.25 14.24 -5.79
N GLY A 178 1.95 13.93 -7.07
CA GLY A 178 0.56 13.74 -7.53
C GLY A 178 -0.15 12.54 -6.89
N SER A 179 0.53 11.39 -6.82
CA SER A 179 -0.02 10.18 -6.20
C SER A 179 -0.18 10.33 -4.69
N LEU A 180 0.78 10.93 -4.00
CA LEU A 180 0.68 11.22 -2.56
C LEU A 180 -0.43 12.23 -2.27
N ALA A 181 -0.59 13.29 -3.08
CA ALA A 181 -1.67 14.24 -2.90
C ALA A 181 -3.04 13.56 -2.99
N LEU A 182 -3.23 12.67 -3.97
CA LEU A 182 -4.47 11.90 -4.12
C LEU A 182 -4.68 10.96 -2.92
N ILE A 183 -3.66 10.23 -2.52
CA ILE A 183 -3.74 9.30 -1.38
C ILE A 183 -4.09 10.05 -0.09
N ILE A 184 -3.38 11.13 0.23
CA ILE A 184 -3.64 11.93 1.43
C ILE A 184 -5.06 12.45 1.43
N LEU A 185 -5.56 12.93 0.27
CA LEU A 185 -6.94 13.37 0.14
C LEU A 185 -7.92 12.25 0.51
N LEU A 186 -7.74 11.04 -0.03
CA LEU A 186 -8.59 9.87 0.29
C LEU A 186 -8.53 9.47 1.77
N TRP A 187 -7.39 9.66 2.43
CA TRP A 187 -7.26 9.43 3.87
C TRP A 187 -7.99 10.51 4.68
N MET A 188 -7.89 11.79 4.30
CA MET A 188 -8.55 12.91 5.00
C MET A 188 -10.07 12.85 4.93
N LEU A 189 -10.64 12.26 3.89
CA LEU A 189 -12.11 12.09 3.79
C LEU A 189 -12.72 11.34 4.98
N GLY A 190 -11.94 10.53 5.70
CA GLY A 190 -12.41 9.76 6.86
C GLY A 190 -12.35 10.51 8.19
N SER A 191 -11.62 11.63 8.25
CA SER A 191 -11.48 12.44 9.47
C SER A 191 -12.45 13.61 9.54
N VAL A 192 -13.11 13.96 8.43
CA VAL A 192 -14.11 15.03 8.39
C VAL A 192 -15.41 14.53 9.02
N SER A 193 -15.65 14.86 10.29
CA SER A 193 -16.95 14.63 10.94
C SER A 193 -17.91 15.77 10.59
N SER A 194 -18.95 15.49 9.80
CA SER A 194 -20.03 16.46 9.58
C SER A 194 -21.37 15.74 9.42
N GLN A 195 -22.45 16.36 9.89
CA GLN A 195 -23.84 15.88 9.78
C GLN A 195 -24.48 16.20 8.42
N SER A 196 -23.71 16.65 7.43
CA SER A 196 -24.28 17.00 6.12
C SER A 196 -24.30 15.81 5.16
N MET A 197 -25.44 15.60 4.50
CA MET A 197 -25.66 14.48 3.58
C MET A 197 -24.66 14.46 2.42
N SER A 198 -24.16 15.62 1.97
CA SER A 198 -23.13 15.71 0.92
C SER A 198 -21.76 15.17 1.34
N ILE A 199 -21.46 15.17 2.65
CA ILE A 199 -20.17 14.71 3.19
C ILE A 199 -20.22 13.21 3.51
N GLU A 200 -21.41 12.60 3.70
CA GLU A 200 -21.55 11.15 3.88
C GLU A 200 -21.05 10.35 2.67
N TRP A 201 -21.36 10.80 1.45
CA TRP A 201 -20.82 10.19 0.21
C TRP A 201 -19.30 10.29 0.16
N ALA A 202 -18.73 11.42 0.61
CA ALA A 202 -17.29 11.62 0.63
C ALA A 202 -16.61 10.70 1.68
N GLN A 203 -17.24 10.50 2.84
CA GLN A 203 -16.77 9.56 3.87
C GLN A 203 -16.81 8.10 3.40
N SER A 204 -17.77 7.75 2.54
CA SER A 204 -17.85 6.42 1.90
C SER A 204 -16.72 6.15 0.91
N LEU A 205 -15.98 7.20 0.50
CA LEU A 205 -14.77 7.08 -0.32
C LEU A 205 -13.48 7.09 0.51
N SER A 206 -13.58 7.11 1.84
CA SER A 206 -12.40 7.17 2.69
C SER A 206 -11.72 5.82 2.82
N VAL A 207 -10.41 5.79 2.54
CA VAL A 207 -9.55 4.63 2.80
C VAL A 207 -9.53 4.29 4.29
N ALA A 208 -9.39 5.29 5.16
CA ALA A 208 -9.28 5.10 6.60
C ALA A 208 -10.52 4.41 7.20
N ASN A 209 -11.73 4.77 6.75
CA ASN A 209 -12.96 4.16 7.25
C ASN A 209 -13.07 2.68 6.89
N HIS A 210 -12.71 2.30 5.67
CA HIS A 210 -12.72 0.91 5.22
C HIS A 210 -11.60 0.10 5.89
N LEU A 211 -10.48 0.74 6.26
CA LEU A 211 -9.34 0.09 6.90
C LEU A 211 -9.56 -0.21 8.39
N ARG A 212 -10.30 0.66 9.10
CA ARG A 212 -10.60 0.49 10.53
C ARG A 212 -11.27 -0.85 10.86
N GLY A 213 -12.17 -1.32 9.99
CA GLY A 213 -12.86 -2.62 10.16
C GLY A 213 -11.86 -3.78 10.23
N PHE A 214 -10.87 -3.79 9.33
CA PHE A 214 -9.83 -4.82 9.30
C PHE A 214 -8.97 -4.84 10.58
N PHE A 215 -8.68 -3.68 11.16
CA PHE A 215 -7.89 -3.61 12.41
C PHE A 215 -8.65 -4.08 13.65
N GLN A 216 -9.99 -4.12 13.56
CA GLN A 216 -10.85 -4.64 14.62
C GLN A 216 -11.21 -6.11 14.44
N GLY A 217 -10.75 -6.76 13.36
CA GLY A 217 -11.04 -8.17 13.08
C GLY A 217 -12.24 -8.41 12.18
N TYR A 218 -12.94 -7.35 11.75
CA TYR A 218 -14.14 -7.45 10.93
C TYR A 218 -13.81 -7.32 9.46
N ILE A 219 -13.93 -8.43 8.72
CA ILE A 219 -13.78 -8.43 7.27
C ILE A 219 -15.16 -8.28 6.64
N LYS A 220 -15.45 -7.09 6.10
CA LYS A 220 -16.67 -6.86 5.30
C LYS A 220 -16.37 -7.04 3.82
N SER A 221 -17.28 -7.70 3.09
CA SER A 221 -17.14 -7.87 1.64
C SER A 221 -17.10 -6.54 0.89
N ASN A 222 -17.84 -5.53 1.38
CA ASN A 222 -17.84 -4.17 0.84
C ASN A 222 -16.45 -3.53 0.86
N ASP A 223 -15.71 -3.70 1.95
CA ASP A 223 -14.40 -3.07 2.12
C ASP A 223 -13.36 -3.71 1.19
N ILE A 224 -13.42 -5.04 1.02
CA ILE A 224 -12.59 -5.76 0.03
C ILE A 224 -12.93 -5.29 -1.39
N ALA A 225 -14.22 -5.21 -1.72
CA ALA A 225 -14.67 -4.77 -3.05
C ALA A 225 -14.20 -3.34 -3.34
N TYR A 226 -14.27 -2.44 -2.37
CA TYR A 226 -13.76 -1.07 -2.49
C TYR A 226 -12.28 -1.04 -2.91
N PHE A 227 -11.40 -1.74 -2.18
CA PHE A 227 -9.97 -1.76 -2.51
C PHE A 227 -9.68 -2.41 -3.87
N LEU A 228 -10.37 -3.50 -4.21
CA LEU A 228 -10.20 -4.19 -5.49
C LEU A 228 -10.66 -3.33 -6.67
N LEU A 229 -11.81 -2.67 -6.56
CA LEU A 229 -12.34 -1.78 -7.60
C LEU A 229 -11.40 -0.61 -7.84
N LEU A 230 -10.90 0.01 -6.77
CA LEU A 230 -10.04 1.18 -6.86
C LEU A 230 -8.65 0.81 -7.42
N THR A 231 -8.11 -0.35 -7.03
CA THR A 231 -6.89 -0.93 -7.63
C THR A 231 -7.10 -1.21 -9.12
N GLY A 232 -8.20 -1.87 -9.49
CA GLY A 232 -8.53 -2.20 -10.88
C GLY A 232 -8.74 -0.95 -11.74
N LEU A 233 -9.40 0.08 -11.20
CA LEU A 233 -9.60 1.37 -11.85
C LEU A 233 -8.26 2.01 -12.21
N PHE A 234 -7.35 2.17 -11.24
CA PHE A 234 -6.04 2.79 -11.53
C PHE A 234 -5.18 1.96 -12.49
N LEU A 235 -5.22 0.62 -12.39
CA LEU A 235 -4.52 -0.24 -13.36
C LEU A 235 -5.12 -0.08 -14.77
N SER A 236 -6.44 -0.04 -14.90
CA SER A 236 -7.10 0.17 -16.20
C SER A 236 -6.74 1.52 -16.81
N LEU A 237 -6.71 2.59 -16.01
CA LEU A 237 -6.27 3.91 -16.46
C LEU A 237 -4.81 3.90 -16.92
N THR A 238 -3.95 3.17 -16.21
CA THR A 238 -2.53 3.02 -16.59
C THR A 238 -2.39 2.30 -17.93
N ILE A 239 -3.18 1.25 -18.16
CA ILE A 239 -3.18 0.50 -19.43
C ILE A 239 -3.63 1.40 -20.58
N VAL A 240 -4.76 2.10 -20.41
CA VAL A 240 -5.29 3.03 -21.42
C VAL A 240 -4.27 4.13 -21.74
N GLN A 241 -3.60 4.67 -20.72
CA GLN A 241 -2.57 5.68 -20.90
C GLN A 241 -1.40 5.16 -21.76
N ILE A 242 -0.90 3.96 -21.47
CA ILE A 242 0.23 3.36 -22.21
C ILE A 242 -0.17 3.02 -23.65
N ASP A 243 -1.36 2.47 -23.86
CA ASP A 243 -1.86 2.20 -25.22
C ASP A 243 -2.02 3.50 -26.02
N SER A 244 -2.49 4.59 -25.39
CA SER A 244 -2.60 5.89 -26.04
C SER A 244 -1.24 6.46 -26.51
N LEU A 245 -0.18 6.26 -25.72
CA LEU A 245 1.19 6.63 -26.09
C LEU A 245 1.67 5.78 -27.27
N ARG A 246 1.26 4.51 -27.33
CA ARG A 246 1.60 3.61 -28.43
C ARG A 246 1.04 4.10 -29.77
N TYR A 247 -0.22 4.51 -29.78
CA TYR A 247 -0.89 5.03 -30.98
C TYR A 247 -0.31 6.34 -31.48
N ARG A 248 0.16 7.23 -30.59
CA ARG A 248 0.76 8.52 -31.01
C ARG A 248 2.09 8.35 -31.74
N SER A 249 2.94 7.42 -31.31
CA SER A 249 4.23 7.17 -31.97
C SER A 249 4.11 6.58 -33.37
N HIS A 250 3.04 5.84 -33.67
CA HIS A 250 2.86 5.26 -35.00
C HIS A 250 2.39 6.31 -36.03
N LYS A 251 2.03 7.51 -35.59
CA LYS A 251 1.57 8.62 -36.44
C LYS A 251 2.64 9.68 -36.70
N SER A 252 3.79 9.67 -36.02
CA SER A 252 4.92 10.59 -36.27
C SER A 252 6.01 9.92 -37.08
#